data_AF-A0A3E2XP28-F1
#
_entry.id   AF-A0A3E2XP28-F1
#
_cell.length_a   1.000
_cell.length_b   1.000
_cell.length_c   1.000
_cell.angle_alpha   90.00
_cell.angle_beta   90.00
_cell.angle_gamma   90.00
#
_symmetry.space_group_name_H-M   'P 1'
#
loop_
_entity.id
_entity.type
_entity.pdbx_description
1 polymer ?
#
loop_
_entity_poly.entity_id
_entity_poly.type
_entity_poly.pdbx_seq_one_letter_code
_entity_poly.pdbx_strand_id
1 'polypeptide(L)'
;MKSTVGETLRKCRIAAGKSVREMSELLTANGFKASEKTIYSWENGNSQPTPDALLVMCRAYGVEDVLGTFGYAPEKPTTIAAHFDGNEFTPEQIEKIKAFAAFIKFDDQRK
;
A
#
# COMPACT_ATOMS: atom_id res chain seq x y z
N MET A 1 10.22 -17.00 -1.30
CA MET A 1 10.42 -16.04 -0.19
C MET A 1 9.79 -14.72 -0.59
N LYS A 2 9.04 -14.06 0.31
CA LYS A 2 8.58 -12.67 0.07
C LYS A 2 9.82 -11.77 0.00
N SER A 3 9.92 -10.92 -1.02
CA SER A 3 11.02 -9.96 -1.11
C SER A 3 10.95 -8.92 0.01
N THR A 4 12.10 -8.54 0.54
CA THR A 4 12.18 -7.51 1.59
C THR A 4 11.93 -6.11 1.00
N VAL A 5 11.63 -5.12 1.85
CA VAL A 5 11.50 -3.72 1.43
C VAL A 5 12.76 -3.23 0.71
N GLY A 6 13.95 -3.59 1.22
CA GLY A 6 15.23 -3.23 0.61
C GLY A 6 15.42 -3.84 -0.79
N GLU A 7 15.12 -5.13 -0.94
CA GLU A 7 15.20 -5.83 -2.23
C GLU A 7 14.23 -5.23 -3.25
N THR A 8 13.00 -4.89 -2.82
CA THR A 8 12.02 -4.23 -3.67
C THR A 8 12.48 -2.84 -4.07
N LEU A 9 13.02 -2.03 -3.15
CA LEU A 9 13.61 -0.72 -3.45
C LEU A 9 14.69 -0.82 -4.52
N ARG A 10 15.59 -1.79 -4.40
CA ARG A 10 16.65 -2.04 -5.37
C ARG A 10 16.09 -2.40 -6.74
N LYS A 11 15.08 -3.27 -6.79
CA LYS A 11 14.41 -3.66 -8.05
C LYS A 11 13.76 -2.44 -8.72
N CYS A 12 13.03 -1.62 -7.97
CA CYS A 12 12.42 -0.39 -8.48
C CYS A 12 13.48 0.58 -9.03
N ARG A 13 14.59 0.78 -8.31
CA ARG A 13 15.67 1.65 -8.77
C ARG A 13 16.27 1.18 -10.10
N ILE A 14 16.57 -0.12 -10.21
CA ILE A 14 17.13 -0.72 -11.42
C ILE A 14 16.13 -0.63 -12.58
N ALA A 15 14.85 -0.92 -12.34
CA ALA A 15 13.80 -0.83 -13.35
C ALA A 15 13.62 0.61 -13.88
N ALA A 16 13.80 1.60 -13.01
CA ALA A 16 13.78 3.02 -13.38
C ALA A 16 15.09 3.51 -14.04
N GLY A 17 16.09 2.64 -14.21
CA GLY A 17 17.37 2.99 -14.82
C GLY A 17 18.22 3.96 -13.98
N LYS A 18 17.98 4.05 -12.67
CA LYS A 18 18.66 4.98 -11.76
C LYS A 18 19.88 4.35 -11.10
N SER A 19 20.99 5.08 -11.08
CA SER A 19 22.17 4.71 -10.30
C SER A 19 21.99 5.04 -8.81
N VAL A 20 22.78 4.37 -7.95
CA VAL A 20 22.82 4.69 -6.51
C VAL A 20 23.31 6.12 -6.28
N ARG A 21 24.27 6.58 -7.09
CA ARG A 21 24.80 7.95 -7.04
C ARG A 21 23.72 8.99 -7.33
N GLU A 22 22.96 8.83 -8.42
CA GLU A 22 21.83 9.73 -8.74
C GLU A 22 20.83 9.81 -7.58
N MET A 23 20.53 8.68 -6.93
CA MET A 23 19.59 8.66 -5.80
C MET A 23 20.16 9.31 -4.53
N SER A 24 21.47 9.18 -4.31
CA SER A 24 22.17 9.84 -3.21
C SER A 24 22.16 11.36 -3.39
N GLU A 25 22.45 11.83 -4.61
CA GLU A 25 22.38 13.25 -4.99
C GLU A 25 20.94 13.78 -4.84
N LEU A 26 19.93 13.08 -5.36
CA LEU A 26 18.52 13.47 -5.26
C LEU A 26 18.06 13.60 -3.80
N LEU A 27 18.33 12.60 -2.98
CA LEU A 27 17.88 12.59 -1.59
C LEU A 27 18.61 13.63 -0.75
N THR A 28 19.91 13.84 -1.01
CA THR A 28 20.68 14.91 -0.34
C THR A 28 20.14 16.29 -0.72
N ALA A 29 19.78 16.50 -1.98
CA ALA A 29 19.13 17.74 -2.42
C ALA A 29 17.75 17.97 -1.77
N ASN A 30 17.07 16.90 -1.33
CA ASN A 30 15.83 16.97 -0.56
C ASN A 30 16.05 17.04 0.97
N GLY A 31 17.29 17.23 1.42
CA GLY A 31 17.62 17.41 2.85
C GLY A 31 17.84 16.12 3.64
N PHE A 32 17.84 14.95 2.98
CA PHE A 32 18.09 13.67 3.66
C PHE A 32 19.59 13.35 3.72
N LYS A 33 20.04 12.75 4.83
CA LYS A 33 21.41 12.22 4.96
C LYS A 33 21.54 10.85 4.29
N ALA A 34 21.57 10.84 2.95
CA ALA A 34 21.52 9.62 2.15
C ALA A 34 22.77 9.46 1.27
N SER A 35 23.90 9.06 1.87
CA SER A 35 25.10 8.69 1.09
C SER A 35 24.86 7.44 0.24
N GLU A 36 25.70 7.17 -0.77
CA GLU A 36 25.62 5.91 -1.53
C GLU A 36 25.65 4.68 -0.62
N LYS A 37 26.52 4.70 0.41
CA LYS A 37 26.60 3.64 1.43
C LYS A 37 25.27 3.49 2.19
N THR A 38 24.59 4.59 2.48
CA THR A 38 23.28 4.58 3.13
C THR A 38 22.24 3.89 2.23
N ILE A 39 22.24 4.20 0.94
CA ILE A 39 21.32 3.58 -0.03
C ILE A 39 21.60 2.08 -0.16
N TYR A 40 22.87 1.66 -0.27
CA TYR A 40 23.21 0.24 -0.25
C TYR A 40 22.79 -0.45 1.05
N SER A 41 22.89 0.25 2.19
CA SER A 41 22.42 -0.26 3.48
C SER A 41 20.90 -0.49 3.47
N TRP A 42 20.12 0.44 2.91
CA TRP A 42 18.68 0.29 2.72
C TRP A 42 18.32 -0.86 1.77
N GLU A 43 18.98 -0.94 0.62
CA GLU A 43 18.72 -1.97 -0.39
C GLU A 43 19.08 -3.38 0.06
N ASN A 44 20.05 -3.50 0.96
CA ASN A 44 20.45 -4.77 1.56
C ASN A 44 19.71 -5.07 2.88
N GLY A 45 18.79 -4.19 3.32
CA GLY A 45 17.99 -4.38 4.52
C GLY A 45 18.74 -4.18 5.85
N ASN A 46 19.93 -3.58 5.82
CA ASN A 46 20.73 -3.29 7.02
C ASN A 46 20.19 -2.08 7.80
N SER A 47 19.46 -1.19 7.14
CA SER A 47 18.72 -0.07 7.73
C SER A 47 17.53 0.26 6.84
N GLN A 48 16.71 1.26 7.21
CA GLN A 48 15.54 1.66 6.44
C GLN A 48 15.55 3.17 6.17
N PRO A 49 15.04 3.62 5.01
CA PRO A 49 14.78 5.04 4.79
C PRO A 49 13.68 5.51 5.76
N THR A 50 13.67 6.82 6.06
CA THR A 50 12.49 7.42 6.67
C THR A 50 11.31 7.34 5.69
N PRO A 51 10.05 7.44 6.18
CA PRO A 51 8.88 7.45 5.31
C PRO A 51 8.97 8.51 4.19
N ASP A 52 9.44 9.72 4.52
CA ASP A 52 9.57 10.79 3.53
C ASP A 52 10.64 10.47 2.46
N ALA A 53 11.80 9.94 2.87
CA ALA A 53 12.83 9.52 1.93
C ALA A 53 12.35 8.38 1.02
N LEU A 54 11.61 7.42 1.58
CA LEU A 54 10.97 6.34 0.82
C LEU A 54 10.03 6.89 -0.26
N LEU A 55 9.19 7.87 0.08
CA LEU A 55 8.24 8.46 -0.88
C LEU A 55 8.95 9.24 -1.99
N VAL A 56 10.05 9.93 -1.69
CA VAL A 56 10.88 10.59 -2.72
C VAL A 56 11.52 9.56 -3.65
N MET A 57 12.03 8.46 -3.11
CA MET A 57 12.55 7.34 -3.91
C MET A 57 11.46 6.73 -4.81
N CYS A 58 10.28 6.45 -4.25
CA CYS A 58 9.15 5.89 -5.00
C CYS A 58 8.75 6.79 -6.17
N ARG A 59 8.65 8.11 -5.94
CA ARG A 59 8.38 9.09 -7.01
C ARG A 59 9.46 9.06 -8.09
N ALA A 60 10.73 9.03 -7.70
CA ALA A 60 11.86 8.97 -8.64
C ALA A 60 11.88 7.66 -9.46
N TYR A 61 11.33 6.58 -8.90
CA TYR A 61 11.23 5.27 -9.56
C TYR A 61 9.95 5.07 -10.36
N GLY A 62 9.00 6.01 -10.32
CA GLY A 62 7.69 5.85 -10.96
C GLY A 62 6.76 4.85 -10.25
N VAL A 63 6.93 4.66 -8.94
CA VAL A 63 6.05 3.80 -8.13
C VAL A 63 4.80 4.59 -7.73
N GLU A 64 3.66 4.22 -8.30
CA GLU A 64 2.36 4.85 -8.00
C GLU A 64 1.63 4.13 -6.85
N ASP A 65 1.57 2.80 -6.88
CA ASP A 65 1.00 1.99 -5.79
C ASP A 65 2.10 1.54 -4.83
N VAL A 66 2.45 2.39 -3.87
CA VAL A 66 3.49 2.11 -2.87
C VAL A 66 3.12 0.86 -2.05
N LEU A 67 1.91 0.79 -1.51
CA LEU A 67 1.52 -0.33 -0.64
C LEU A 67 1.55 -1.65 -1.41
N GLY A 68 0.97 -1.71 -2.61
CA GLY A 68 1.00 -2.92 -3.42
C GLY A 68 2.40 -3.29 -3.90
N THR A 69 3.22 -2.32 -4.29
CA THR A 69 4.62 -2.55 -4.71
C THR A 69 5.43 -3.23 -3.60
N PHE A 70 5.23 -2.81 -2.35
CA PHE A 70 5.93 -3.37 -1.19
C PHE A 70 5.22 -4.56 -0.55
N GLY A 71 4.16 -5.11 -1.17
CA GLY A 71 3.46 -6.31 -0.69
C GLY A 71 2.53 -6.06 0.50
N TYR A 72 2.14 -4.80 0.71
CA TYR A 72 1.16 -4.33 1.69
C TYR A 72 -0.18 -3.97 1.02
N ALA A 73 -0.42 -4.37 -0.22
CA ALA A 73 -1.73 -4.22 -0.84
C ALA A 73 -2.78 -4.83 0.10
N PRO A 74 -3.85 -4.10 0.42
CA PRO A 74 -4.97 -4.69 1.15
C PRO A 74 -5.50 -5.87 0.34
N GLU A 75 -5.89 -6.94 1.02
CA GLU A 75 -6.62 -8.00 0.35
C GLU A 75 -7.86 -7.39 -0.31
N LYS A 76 -8.14 -7.79 -1.55
CA LYS A 76 -9.37 -7.37 -2.20
C LYS A 76 -10.53 -7.81 -1.31
N PRO A 77 -11.49 -6.91 -1.00
CA PRO A 77 -12.62 -7.29 -0.18
C PRO A 77 -13.32 -8.47 -0.84
N THR A 78 -13.41 -9.56 -0.09
CA THR A 78 -14.17 -10.76 -0.48
C THR A 78 -15.66 -10.61 -0.15
N THR A 79 -16.02 -9.50 0.49
CA THR A 79 -17.38 -9.17 0.90
C THR A 79 -17.98 -8.09 0.00
N ILE A 80 -19.30 -8.16 -0.16
CA ILE A 80 -20.08 -7.09 -0.79
C ILE A 80 -20.50 -6.12 0.33
N ALA A 81 -20.08 -4.86 0.23
CA ALA A 81 -20.53 -3.80 1.11
C ALA A 81 -21.77 -3.12 0.49
N ALA A 82 -22.80 -2.90 1.30
CA ALA A 82 -23.97 -2.12 0.93
C ALA A 82 -24.07 -0.92 1.89
N HIS A 83 -23.97 0.28 1.34
CA HIS A 83 -24.15 1.54 2.07
C HIS A 83 -25.62 1.95 2.01
N PHE A 84 -26.26 2.19 3.15
CA PHE A 84 -27.68 2.55 3.27
C PHE A 84 -27.89 3.99 3.75
N ASP A 85 -26.85 4.83 3.65
CA ASP A 85 -26.81 6.23 4.10
C ASP A 85 -27.10 7.24 2.98
N GLY A 86 -27.37 6.77 1.76
CA GLY A 86 -27.81 7.59 0.62
C GLY A 86 -29.33 7.65 0.43
N ASN A 87 -29.78 8.38 -0.60
CA ASN A 87 -31.20 8.53 -0.94
C ASN A 87 -31.75 7.39 -1.84
N GLU A 88 -31.01 6.30 -1.98
CA GLU A 88 -31.38 5.18 -2.87
C GLU A 88 -32.55 4.35 -2.32
N PHE A 89 -32.79 4.40 -1.01
CA PHE A 89 -33.85 3.66 -0.33
C PHE A 89 -34.61 4.55 0.65
N THR A 90 -35.93 4.35 0.71
CA THR A 90 -36.76 4.92 1.78
C THR A 90 -36.46 4.26 3.14
N PRO A 91 -36.76 4.93 4.27
CA PRO A 91 -36.60 4.34 5.60
C PRO A 91 -37.28 2.98 5.74
N GLU A 92 -38.48 2.81 5.16
CA GLU A 92 -39.24 1.56 5.20
C GLU A 92 -38.56 0.45 4.39
N GLN A 93 -37.94 0.78 3.26
CA GLN A 93 -37.17 -0.18 2.48
C GLN A 93 -35.89 -0.60 3.21
N ILE A 94 -35.22 0.33 3.90
CA ILE A 94 -34.05 0.04 4.73
C ILE A 94 -34.42 -0.97 5.83
N GLU A 95 -35.55 -0.79 6.51
CA GLU A 95 -35.99 -1.73 7.55
C GLU A 95 -36.30 -3.12 6.98
N LYS A 96 -36.91 -3.21 5.78
CA LYS A 96 -37.11 -4.49 5.10
C LYS A 96 -35.80 -5.19 4.75
N ILE A 97 -34.81 -4.45 4.24
CA ILE A 97 -33.49 -4.99 3.91
C ILE A 97 -32.78 -5.51 5.16
N LYS A 98 -32.82 -4.76 6.27
CA LYS A 98 -32.26 -5.19 7.56
C LYS A 98 -32.94 -6.45 8.09
N ALA A 99 -34.26 -6.51 8.04
CA ALA A 99 -35.02 -7.67 8.49
C ALA A 99 -34.67 -8.93 7.67
N PHE A 100 -34.55 -8.79 6.35
CA PHE A 100 -34.13 -9.89 5.47
C PHE A 100 -32.70 -10.36 5.79
N ALA A 101 -31.75 -9.44 5.97
CA ALA A 101 -30.39 -9.78 6.34
C ALA A 101 -30.31 -10.50 7.70
N ALA A 102 -31.12 -10.09 8.69
CA ALA A 102 -31.21 -10.75 9.98
C ALA A 102 -31.81 -12.16 9.87
N PHE A 103 -32.84 -12.33 9.03
CA PHE A 103 -33.46 -13.63 8.76
C PHE A 103 -32.46 -14.63 8.17
N ILE A 104 -31.69 -14.22 7.14
CA ILE A 104 -30.69 -15.10 6.51
C ILE A 104 -29.63 -15.55 7.53
N LYS A 105 -29.13 -14.63 8.37
CA LYS A 105 -28.18 -14.97 9.44
C LYS A 105 -28.74 -15.99 10.44
N PHE A 106 -30.03 -15.85 10.77
CA PHE A 106 -30.70 -16.78 11.67
C PHE A 106 -30.92 -18.17 11.04
N ASP A 107 -31.26 -18.23 9.75
CA ASP A 107 -31.44 -19.49 9.02
C ASP A 107 -30.13 -20.29 8.91
N ASP A 108 -29.02 -19.62 8.58
CA ASP A 108 -27.72 -20.28 8.46
C ASP A 108 -27.18 -20.83 9.80
N GLN A 109 -27.54 -20.23 10.94
CA GLN A 109 -27.16 -20.74 12.27
C GLN A 109 -27.91 -22.02 12.67
N ARG A 110 -28.95 -22.40 11.94
CA ARG A 110 -29.74 -23.62 12.20
C ARG A 110 -29.30 -24.81 11.35
N LYS A 111 -28.38 -24.60 10.40
CA LYS A 111 -27.75 -25.66 9.58
C LYS A 111 -26.51 -26.19 10.27
#